data_AF-A0A496XI11-F1
#
_entry.id   AF-A0A496XI11-F1
#
_cell.length_a   1.000
_cell.length_b   1.000
_cell.length_c   1.000
_cell.angle_alpha   90.00
_cell.angle_beta   90.00
_cell.angle_gamma   90.00
#
_symmetry.space_group_name_H-M   'P 1'
#
loop_
_entity.id
_entity.type
_entity.pdbx_description
1 polymer ?
#
loop_
_entity_poly.entity_id
_entity_poly.type
_entity_poly.pdbx_seq_one_letter_code
_entity_poly.pdbx_strand_id
1 'polypeptide(L)'
;MNYKQKEIQELSQDLKSKGFRVWLAENGEYGFYSDKSAGHIVSFQINLGVISYSGNYKSRSHSGCGSGWILSSGLSYAAMLKDTPPFWAIRDNLVKFCTVQDHLEQYGKSSRFEEVTFEEKEKENENITRN
;
A
#
# COMPACT_ATOMS: atom_id res chain seq x y z
N MET A 1 -10.92 -7.92 16.21
CA MET A 1 -10.63 -7.40 14.87
C MET A 1 -11.95 -7.14 14.16
N ASN A 2 -12.18 -5.92 13.67
CA ASN A 2 -13.39 -5.59 12.92
C ASN A 2 -13.29 -6.12 11.46
N TYR A 3 -14.40 -6.11 10.71
CA TYR A 3 -14.40 -6.64 9.35
C TYR A 3 -13.41 -5.90 8.42
N LYS A 4 -13.27 -4.58 8.60
CA LYS A 4 -12.35 -3.76 7.82
C LYS A 4 -10.90 -4.18 8.02
N GLN A 5 -10.51 -4.33 9.28
CA GLN A 5 -9.18 -4.79 9.65
C GLN A 5 -8.87 -6.17 9.08
N LYS A 6 -9.86 -7.07 9.10
CA LYS A 6 -9.71 -8.41 8.52
C LYS A 6 -9.47 -8.36 7.01
N GLU A 7 -10.31 -7.64 6.26
CA GLU A 7 -10.17 -7.50 4.80
C GLU A 7 -8.85 -6.83 4.42
N ILE A 8 -8.43 -5.81 5.17
CA ILE A 8 -7.17 -5.09 4.95
C ILE A 8 -5.96 -6.00 5.24
N GLN A 9 -6.04 -6.84 6.26
CA GLN A 9 -5.01 -7.83 6.56
C GLN A 9 -4.92 -8.90 5.47
N GLU A 10 -6.05 -9.44 5.01
CA GLU A 10 -6.11 -10.42 3.92
C GLU A 10 -5.53 -9.84 2.62
N LEU A 11 -5.92 -8.61 2.26
CA LEU A 11 -5.34 -7.89 1.12
C LEU A 11 -3.82 -7.72 1.25
N SER A 12 -3.34 -7.41 2.45
CA SER A 12 -1.91 -7.21 2.69
C SER A 12 -1.11 -8.49 2.52
N GLN A 13 -1.65 -9.62 3.00
CA GLN A 13 -1.07 -10.95 2.76
C GLN A 13 -1.09 -11.30 1.27
N ASP A 14 -2.19 -11.01 0.59
CA ASP A 14 -2.33 -11.22 -0.85
C ASP A 14 -1.29 -10.43 -1.66
N LEU A 15 -1.10 -9.14 -1.34
CA LEU A 15 -0.08 -8.28 -1.94
C LEU A 15 1.34 -8.79 -1.66
N LYS A 16 1.64 -9.18 -0.42
CA LYS A 16 2.95 -9.76 -0.09
C LYS A 16 3.22 -11.07 -0.81
N SER A 17 2.23 -11.95 -0.95
CA SER A 17 2.39 -13.21 -1.69
C SER A 17 2.72 -13.01 -3.18
N LYS A 18 2.34 -11.85 -3.73
CA LYS A 18 2.69 -11.40 -5.09
C LYS A 18 4.05 -10.68 -5.18
N GLY A 19 4.79 -10.59 -4.08
CA GLY A 19 6.14 -10.04 -4.05
C GLY A 19 6.23 -8.52 -3.90
N PHE A 20 5.13 -7.85 -3.57
CA PHE A 20 5.14 -6.44 -3.21
C PHE A 20 5.69 -6.23 -1.80
N ARG A 21 6.12 -5.01 -1.50
CA ARG A 21 6.32 -4.55 -0.13
C ARG A 21 5.04 -3.85 0.33
N VAL A 22 4.63 -4.05 1.57
CA VAL A 22 3.32 -3.62 2.10
C VAL A 22 3.55 -3.09 3.50
N TRP A 23 2.97 -1.94 3.78
CA TRP A 23 2.96 -1.29 5.08
C TRP A 23 1.52 -1.10 5.54
N LEU A 24 1.26 -1.47 6.79
CA LEU A 24 -0.04 -1.32 7.42
C LEU A 24 0.03 -0.26 8.51
N ALA A 25 -1.00 0.59 8.59
CA ALA A 25 -1.15 1.51 9.71
C ALA A 25 -1.44 0.71 10.99
N GLU A 26 -1.04 1.23 12.15
CA GLU A 26 -1.21 0.52 13.44
C GLU A 26 -2.68 0.15 13.72
N ASN A 27 -3.63 0.98 13.28
CA ASN A 27 -5.06 0.68 13.46
C ASN A 27 -5.57 -0.45 12.54
N GLY A 28 -4.76 -0.89 11.56
CA GLY A 28 -5.06 -1.96 10.62
C GLY A 28 -6.17 -1.65 9.61
N GLU A 29 -6.61 -0.41 9.46
CA GLU A 29 -7.75 -0.06 8.58
C GLU A 29 -7.34 0.44 7.19
N TYR A 30 -6.06 0.70 6.99
CA TYR A 30 -5.49 1.15 5.72
C TYR A 30 -4.00 0.84 5.67
N GLY A 31 -3.44 0.95 4.47
CA GLY A 31 -2.03 0.75 4.23
C GLY A 31 -1.60 1.26 2.88
N PHE A 32 -0.38 0.91 2.50
CA PHE A 32 0.11 1.13 1.16
C PHE A 32 1.08 0.03 0.75
N TYR A 33 1.26 -0.14 -0.55
CA TYR A 33 2.24 -1.07 -1.10
C TYR A 33 3.12 -0.41 -2.15
N SER A 34 4.26 -1.03 -2.38
CA SER A 34 5.23 -0.65 -3.40
C SER A 34 5.88 -1.90 -3.98
N ASP A 35 6.54 -1.76 -5.12
CA ASP A 35 7.43 -2.80 -5.63
C ASP A 35 8.78 -2.80 -4.88
N LYS A 36 9.71 -3.64 -5.34
CA LYS A 36 11.05 -3.74 -4.74
C LYS A 36 11.86 -2.45 -4.87
N SER A 37 11.57 -1.59 -5.86
CA SER A 37 12.29 -0.33 -6.06
C SER A 37 11.92 0.73 -5.01
N ALA A 38 10.76 0.58 -4.35
CA ALA A 38 10.21 1.54 -3.40
C ALA A 38 9.95 2.95 -4.00
N GLY A 39 9.98 3.08 -5.33
CA GLY A 39 9.94 4.38 -6.02
C GLY A 39 8.55 4.99 -6.21
N HIS A 40 7.50 4.18 -6.09
CA HIS A 40 6.10 4.62 -6.16
C HIS A 40 5.25 3.78 -5.20
N ILE A 41 4.28 4.40 -4.55
CA ILE A 41 3.33 3.71 -3.67
C ILE A 41 1.89 3.80 -4.18
N VAL A 42 1.12 2.77 -3.84
CA VAL A 42 -0.34 2.77 -3.94
C VAL A 42 -0.91 2.57 -2.55
N SER A 43 -1.72 3.52 -2.09
CA SER A 43 -2.46 3.40 -0.84
C SER A 43 -3.74 2.59 -1.06
N PHE A 44 -4.17 1.88 -0.03
CA PHE A 44 -5.43 1.15 -0.02
C PHE A 44 -6.14 1.34 1.32
N GLN A 45 -7.48 1.39 1.26
CA GLN A 45 -8.36 1.48 2.42
C GLN A 45 -9.77 1.02 2.02
N ILE A 46 -10.63 0.75 3.00
CA ILE A 46 -12.04 0.47 2.74
C ILE A 46 -12.81 1.79 2.70
N ASN A 47 -13.39 2.10 1.54
CA ASN A 47 -14.28 3.23 1.35
C ASN A 47 -15.64 2.74 0.85
N LEU A 48 -16.73 3.17 1.49
CA LEU A 48 -18.11 2.75 1.17
C LEU A 48 -18.30 1.22 1.05
N GLY A 49 -17.56 0.44 1.86
CA GLY A 49 -17.67 -1.02 1.89
C GLY A 49 -16.87 -1.76 0.80
N VAL A 50 -16.05 -1.06 0.03
CA VAL A 50 -15.15 -1.67 -0.97
C VAL A 50 -13.72 -1.20 -0.79
N ILE A 51 -12.75 -2.02 -1.22
CA ILE A 51 -11.35 -1.59 -1.26
C ILE A 51 -11.18 -0.52 -2.34
N SER A 52 -10.70 0.64 -1.90
CA SER A 52 -10.30 1.75 -2.76
C SER A 52 -8.78 1.80 -2.84
N TYR A 53 -8.26 2.02 -4.05
CA TYR A 53 -6.84 2.21 -4.31
C TYR A 53 -6.56 3.64 -4.75
N SER A 54 -5.46 4.22 -4.27
CA SER A 54 -5.04 5.56 -4.64
C SER A 54 -3.55 5.60 -4.99
N GLY A 55 -3.20 6.14 -6.15
CA GLY A 55 -1.81 6.46 -6.49
C GLY A 55 -1.39 7.74 -5.77
N ASN A 56 -0.20 7.78 -5.20
CA ASN A 56 0.25 8.92 -4.40
C ASN A 56 1.33 9.73 -5.10
N TYR A 57 1.16 11.06 -5.00
CA TYR A 57 2.00 12.02 -5.71
C TYR A 57 2.38 13.19 -4.82
N LYS A 58 3.60 13.67 -5.02
CA LYS A 58 4.17 14.86 -4.39
C LYS A 58 3.96 16.05 -5.32
N SER A 59 3.22 17.05 -4.86
CA SER A 59 3.00 18.29 -5.60
C SER A 59 4.19 19.24 -5.45
N ARG A 60 4.42 20.10 -6.45
CA ARG A 60 5.37 21.23 -6.37
C ARG A 60 4.89 22.33 -5.41
N SER A 61 3.58 22.49 -5.25
CA SER A 61 2.96 23.60 -4.50
C SER A 61 2.80 23.30 -3.01
N HIS A 62 2.79 22.02 -2.62
CA HIS A 62 2.68 21.58 -1.23
C HIS A 62 3.82 20.62 -0.94
N SER A 63 4.55 20.86 0.15
CA SER A 63 5.68 20.06 0.62
C SER A 63 5.31 18.62 1.06
N GLY A 64 4.06 18.19 0.87
CA GLY A 64 3.58 16.86 1.22
C GLY A 64 3.11 16.03 0.03
N CYS A 65 3.29 14.71 0.12
CA CYS A 65 2.47 13.70 -0.54
C CYS A 65 1.03 13.87 -0.05
N GLY A 66 0.05 14.04 -0.93
CA GLY A 66 -1.33 14.28 -0.45
C GLY A 66 -2.44 14.30 -1.50
N SER A 67 -2.11 14.20 -2.79
CA SER A 67 -3.12 14.10 -3.85
C SER A 67 -3.22 12.65 -4.31
N GLY A 68 -3.93 11.84 -3.52
CA GLY A 68 -4.28 10.48 -3.92
C GLY A 68 -5.27 10.52 -5.09
N TRP A 69 -4.88 10.03 -6.26
CA TRP A 69 -5.82 9.82 -7.37
C TRP A 69 -6.42 8.43 -7.21
N ILE A 70 -7.75 8.36 -7.12
CA ILE A 70 -8.46 7.07 -7.09
C ILE A 70 -8.14 6.34 -8.39
N LEU A 71 -7.56 5.16 -8.27
CA LEU A 71 -7.20 4.31 -9.40
C LEU A 71 -8.43 3.55 -9.89
N SER A 72 -8.46 3.26 -11.18
CA SER A 72 -9.56 2.50 -11.78
C SER A 72 -9.63 1.09 -11.19
N SER A 73 -10.85 0.63 -10.91
CA SER A 73 -11.11 -0.75 -10.52
C SER A 73 -10.76 -1.70 -11.67
N GLY A 74 -10.08 -2.82 -11.37
CA GLY A 74 -9.79 -3.87 -12.35
C GLY A 74 -8.36 -3.85 -12.92
N LEU A 75 -7.54 -2.88 -12.55
CA LEU A 75 -6.09 -2.95 -12.81
C LEU A 75 -5.44 -4.03 -11.94
N SER A 76 -4.38 -4.67 -12.44
CA SER A 76 -3.51 -5.49 -11.60
C SER A 76 -2.70 -4.57 -10.66
N TYR A 77 -2.24 -5.09 -9.51
CA TYR A 77 -1.42 -4.30 -8.57
C TYR A 77 -0.15 -3.72 -9.22
N ALA A 78 0.48 -4.48 -10.13
CA ALA A 78 1.64 -3.99 -10.89
C ALA A 78 1.26 -2.89 -11.88
N ALA A 79 0.07 -2.95 -12.49
CA ALA A 79 -0.44 -1.90 -13.37
C ALA A 79 -0.80 -0.64 -12.59
N MET A 80 -1.37 -0.77 -11.39
CA MET A 80 -1.67 0.36 -10.49
C MET A 80 -0.40 1.16 -10.12
N LEU A 81 0.73 0.50 -9.89
CA LEU A 81 2.02 1.17 -9.65
C LEU A 81 2.61 1.86 -10.90
N LYS A 82 2.11 1.55 -12.09
CA LYS A 82 2.50 2.21 -13.34
C LYS A 82 1.48 3.22 -13.82
N ASP A 83 0.33 3.29 -13.16
CA ASP A 83 -0.71 4.23 -13.52
C ASP A 83 -0.20 5.64 -13.29
N THR A 84 -0.36 6.48 -14.30
CA THR A 84 0.11 7.86 -14.26
C THR A 84 -1.03 8.78 -13.83
N PRO A 85 -0.75 9.89 -13.14
CA PRO A 85 -1.77 10.91 -12.92
C PRO A 85 -2.43 11.35 -14.22
N PRO A 86 -3.65 11.91 -14.15
CA PRO A 86 -4.26 12.52 -15.32
C PRO A 86 -3.35 13.59 -15.93
N PHE A 87 -3.39 13.70 -17.27
CA PHE A 87 -2.47 14.52 -18.07
C PHE A 87 -2.29 15.96 -17.56
N TRP A 88 -3.37 16.58 -17.09
CA TRP A 88 -3.34 17.95 -16.57
C TRP A 88 -2.42 18.12 -15.36
N ALA A 89 -2.18 17.07 -14.57
CA ALA A 89 -1.30 17.10 -13.40
C ALA A 89 0.18 16.96 -13.80
N ILE A 90 0.48 16.16 -14.84
CA ILE A 90 1.86 15.88 -15.28
C ILE A 90 2.41 16.87 -16.31
N ARG A 91 1.56 17.60 -17.04
CA ARG A 91 1.96 18.47 -18.18
C ARG A 91 3.10 19.44 -17.86
N ASP A 92 3.13 20.00 -16.65
CA ASP A 92 4.11 21.01 -16.25
C ASP A 92 5.10 20.49 -15.15
N ASN A 93 5.26 19.16 -15.04
CA ASN A 93 6.00 18.49 -13.95
C ASN A 93 5.55 18.95 -12.55
N LEU A 94 4.24 19.22 -12.40
CA LEU A 94 3.68 19.72 -11.14
C LEU A 94 3.62 18.64 -10.06
N VAL A 95 3.67 17.37 -10.46
CA VAL A 95 3.65 16.21 -9.56
C VAL A 95 4.74 15.20 -9.89
N LYS A 96 5.34 14.63 -8.84
CA LYS A 96 6.24 13.48 -8.89
C LYS A 96 5.59 12.31 -8.15
N PHE A 97 5.98 11.07 -8.46
CA PHE A 97 5.57 9.92 -7.65
C PHE A 97 6.04 10.10 -6.20
N CYS A 98 5.19 9.73 -5.25
CA CYS A 98 5.58 9.63 -3.84
C CYS A 98 6.32 8.30 -3.62
N THR A 99 7.55 8.38 -3.14
CA THR A 99 8.32 7.18 -2.75
C THR A 99 7.83 6.64 -1.40
N VAL A 100 8.23 5.41 -1.07
CA VAL A 100 7.99 4.86 0.28
C VAL A 100 8.58 5.79 1.36
N GLN A 101 9.79 6.30 1.13
CA GLN A 101 10.46 7.17 2.09
C GLN A 101 9.73 8.50 2.28
N ASP A 102 9.31 9.15 1.19
CA ASP A 102 8.51 10.39 1.27
C ASP A 102 7.25 10.17 2.12
N HIS A 103 6.55 9.05 1.91
CA HIS A 103 5.29 8.76 2.60
C HIS A 103 5.50 8.46 4.09
N LEU A 104 6.55 7.69 4.44
CA LEU A 104 6.89 7.39 5.83
C LEU A 104 7.40 8.61 6.58
N GLU A 105 8.17 9.49 5.94
CA GLU A 105 8.63 10.74 6.56
C GLU A 105 7.44 11.64 6.93
N GLN A 106 6.43 11.69 6.08
CA GLN A 106 5.27 12.54 6.29
C GLN A 106 4.22 11.94 7.24
N TYR A 107 3.89 10.65 7.06
CA TYR A 107 2.76 10.01 7.74
C TYR A 107 3.18 8.91 8.73
N GLY A 108 4.43 8.45 8.69
CA GLY A 108 4.91 7.38 9.56
C GLY A 108 4.70 7.68 11.05
N LYS A 109 4.84 8.94 11.48
CA LYS A 109 4.61 9.33 12.89
C LYS A 109 3.14 9.27 13.29
N SER A 110 2.23 9.73 12.43
CA SER A 110 0.79 9.78 12.74
C SER A 110 0.12 8.43 12.58
N SER A 111 0.49 7.69 11.54
CA SER A 111 -0.12 6.41 11.17
C SER A 111 0.58 5.20 11.78
N ARG A 112 1.80 5.38 12.29
CA ARG A 112 2.64 4.31 12.87
C ARG A 112 2.68 3.09 11.96
N PHE A 113 3.12 3.32 10.72
CA PHE A 113 3.18 2.28 9.70
C PHE A 113 4.23 1.23 10.03
N GLU A 114 3.86 -0.04 9.87
CA GLU A 114 4.75 -1.19 10.01
C GLU A 114 4.80 -1.98 8.71
N GLU A 115 6.00 -2.38 8.29
CA GLU A 115 6.13 -3.25 7.12
C GLU A 115 5.67 -4.66 7.50
N VAL A 116 4.74 -5.21 6.71
CA VAL A 116 4.26 -6.57 6.92
C VAL A 116 5.40 -7.55 6.62
N THR A 117 5.72 -8.39 7.59
CA THR A 117 6.66 -9.51 7.44
C THR A 117 5.88 -10.81 7.36
N PHE A 118 6.37 -11.79 6.62
CA PHE A 118 5.89 -13.15 6.79
C PHE A 118 6.51 -13.68 8.08
N GLU A 119 5.69 -13.99 9.07
CA GLU A 119 6.08 -15.04 10.00
C GLU A 119 5.99 -16.35 9.21
N GLU A 120 7.14 -16.87 8.79
CA GLU A 120 7.21 -18.26 8.37
C GLU A 120 6.75 -19.10 9.56
N LYS A 121 5.51 -19.59 9.53
CA LYS A 121 5.09 -20.69 10.40
C LYS A 121 5.82 -21.94 9.92
N GLU A 122 7.09 -22.05 10.25
CA GLU A 122 7.84 -23.29 10.11
C GLU A 122 7.26 -24.32 11.10
N LYS A 123 6.63 -25.35 10.52
CA LYS A 123 6.54 -26.73 11.03
C LYS A 123 5.85 -26.97 12.39
N GLU A 124 4.52 -27.03 12.38
CA GLU A 124 3.76 -27.79 13.40
C GLU A 124 3.25 -29.16 12.88
N ASN A 125 3.76 -29.64 11.73
CA ASN A 125 3.36 -30.93 11.14
C ASN A 125 4.44 -32.04 11.18
N GLU A 126 5.60 -31.84 11.81
CA GLU A 126 6.62 -32.91 11.93
C GLU A 126 6.48 -33.78 13.20
N ASN A 127 5.58 -33.47 14.14
CA ASN A 127 5.45 -34.23 15.40
C ASN A 127 4.27 -35.23 15.47
N ILE A 128 3.47 -35.41 14.40
CA ILE A 128 2.31 -36.33 14.43
C ILE A 128 2.62 -37.71 13.79
N THR A 129 3.79 -37.90 13.15
CA THR A 129 4.13 -39.16 12.46
C THR A 129 5.20 -40.01 13.14
N ARG A 130 5.46 -39.78 14.44
CA ARG A 130 6.33 -40.65 15.26
C ARG A 130 5.62 -41.06 16.56
N ASN A 131 4.54 -41.80 16.43
CA ASN A 131 4.00 -42.67 17.49
C ASN A 131 3.88 -44.08 16.94
#